data_AF-A0AAD8A529-F1
#
_entry.id   AF-A0AAD8A529-F1
#
_cell.length_a   1.000
_cell.length_b   1.000
_cell.length_c   1.000
_cell.angle_alpha   90.00
_cell.angle_beta   90.00
_cell.angle_gamma   90.00
#
_symmetry.space_group_name_H-M   'P 1'
#
loop_
_entity.id
_entity.type
_entity.pdbx_description
1 polymer ?
#
loop_
_entity_poly.entity_id
_entity_poly.type
_entity_poly.pdbx_seq_one_letter_code
_entity_poly.pdbx_strand_id
1 'polypeptide(L)'
;MVEVSCALKVTAVSLMKIANDIRLLGSGSCCKLAGIMLPENEPGSSIMPGKVNPIQCEAVTMVAAQVMGNHIAVNIGGSNGHFELKVFKPQVVSNVLSSI
;
A
#
# COMPACT_ATOMS: atom_id res chain seq x y z
N MET A 1 4.74 -13.91 14.27
CA MET A 1 3.69 -13.24 13.47
C MET A 1 3.68 -11.73 13.65
N VAL A 2 3.70 -11.17 14.87
CA VAL A 2 3.75 -9.69 15.05
C VAL A 2 5.00 -9.08 14.41
N GLU A 3 6.17 -9.69 14.61
CA GLU A 3 7.43 -9.25 14.00
C GLU A 3 7.37 -9.26 12.46
N VAL A 4 6.91 -10.38 11.87
CA VAL A 4 6.70 -10.49 10.42
C VAL A 4 5.75 -9.40 9.91
N SER A 5 4.63 -9.17 10.61
CA SER A 5 3.69 -8.10 10.27
C SER A 5 4.32 -6.70 10.38
N CYS A 6 5.23 -6.48 11.33
CA CYS A 6 5.97 -5.22 11.44
C CYS A 6 6.90 -5.03 10.24
N ALA A 7 7.61 -6.06 9.82
CA ALA A 7 8.46 -6.03 8.62
C ALA A 7 7.64 -5.70 7.36
N LEU A 8 6.47 -6.34 7.18
CA LEU A 8 5.54 -6.03 6.09
C LEU A 8 5.06 -4.58 6.13
N LYS A 9 4.72 -4.05 7.32
CA LYS A 9 4.35 -2.63 7.48
C LYS A 9 5.51 -1.69 7.14
N VAL A 10 6.76 -2.02 7.48
CA VAL A 10 7.93 -1.21 7.08
C VAL A 10 8.04 -1.17 5.55
N THR A 11 7.94 -2.33 4.89
CA THR A 11 7.94 -2.41 3.42
C THR A 11 6.79 -1.59 2.81
N ALA A 12 5.58 -1.67 3.38
CA ALA A 12 4.43 -0.90 2.93
C ALA A 12 4.65 0.62 3.05
N VAL A 13 5.26 1.09 4.14
CA VAL A 13 5.63 2.51 4.29
C VAL A 13 6.66 2.94 3.25
N SER A 14 7.68 2.12 2.99
CA SER A 14 8.67 2.40 1.94
C SER A 14 8.03 2.46 0.55
N LEU A 15 7.17 1.50 0.21
CA LEU A 15 6.46 1.47 -1.08
C LEU A 15 5.48 2.64 -1.24
N MET A 16 4.76 3.00 -0.17
CA MET A 16 3.90 4.18 -0.14
C MET A 16 4.68 5.45 -0.50
N LYS A 17 5.87 5.63 0.08
CA LYS A 17 6.71 6.79 -0.22
C LYS A 17 7.16 6.78 -1.68
N ILE A 18 7.67 5.65 -2.17
CA ILE A 18 8.13 5.51 -3.56
C ILE A 18 6.99 5.81 -4.56
N ALA A 19 5.80 5.25 -4.33
CA ALA A 19 4.64 5.48 -5.18
C ALA A 19 4.18 6.96 -5.16
N ASN A 20 4.24 7.62 -3.99
CA ASN A 20 3.92 9.04 -3.85
C ASN A 20 4.96 9.94 -4.53
N ASP A 21 6.24 9.58 -4.52
CA ASP A 21 7.24 10.30 -5.30
C ASP A 21 6.98 10.14 -6.80
N ILE A 22 6.78 8.91 -7.28
CA ILE A 22 6.56 8.65 -8.72
C ILE A 22 5.35 9.43 -9.23
N ARG A 23 4.23 9.42 -8.50
CA ARG A 23 3.03 10.17 -8.93
C ARG A 23 3.24 11.69 -8.91
N LEU A 24 4.04 12.20 -7.96
CA LEU A 24 4.36 13.63 -7.87
C LEU A 24 5.30 14.06 -9.00
N LEU A 25 6.37 13.30 -9.24
CA LEU A 25 7.37 13.56 -10.27
C LEU A 25 6.76 13.47 -11.69
N GLY A 26 5.79 12.57 -11.88
CA GLY A 26 5.03 12.41 -13.13
C GLY A 26 3.79 13.30 -13.26
N SER A 27 3.51 14.17 -12.27
CA SER A 27 2.33 15.03 -12.30
C SER A 27 2.46 16.15 -13.33
N GLY A 28 1.36 16.40 -14.07
CA GLY A 28 1.27 17.50 -15.04
C GLY A 28 1.51 17.08 -16.49
N SER A 29 0.73 17.66 -17.41
CA SER A 29 0.87 17.48 -18.86
C SER A 29 1.92 18.40 -19.47
N CYS A 30 2.00 19.66 -19.01
CA CYS A 30 2.91 20.69 -19.56
C CYS A 30 3.98 21.16 -18.56
N CYS A 31 3.79 20.96 -17.25
CA CYS A 31 4.70 21.44 -16.19
C CYS A 31 5.08 20.29 -15.23
N LYS A 32 5.76 19.27 -15.75
CA LYS A 32 6.22 18.15 -14.92
C LYS A 32 7.26 18.63 -13.91
N LEU A 33 7.07 18.30 -12.63
CA LEU A 33 8.00 18.72 -11.58
C LEU A 33 9.41 18.12 -11.77
N ALA A 34 9.51 16.91 -12.36
CA ALA A 34 10.78 16.20 -12.53
C ALA A 34 10.89 15.31 -13.78
N GLY A 35 9.99 15.48 -14.77
CA GLY A 35 10.22 14.99 -16.13
C GLY A 35 10.04 13.49 -16.39
N ILE A 36 9.66 12.65 -15.41
CA ILE A 36 9.39 11.24 -15.69
C ILE A 36 8.09 11.07 -16.49
N MET A 37 8.12 10.22 -17.52
CA MET A 37 6.94 9.83 -18.29
C MET A 37 6.39 8.53 -17.73
N LEU A 38 5.17 8.59 -17.21
CA LEU A 38 4.45 7.38 -16.82
C LEU A 38 3.90 6.68 -18.05
N PRO A 39 3.97 5.34 -18.14
CA PRO A 39 3.37 4.60 -19.23
C PRO A 39 1.85 4.74 -19.20
N GLU A 40 1.26 4.94 -20.38
CA GLU A 40 -0.19 4.97 -20.56
C GLU A 40 -0.71 3.53 -20.66
N ASN A 41 -1.28 3.01 -19.57
CA ASN A 41 -1.86 1.67 -19.55
C ASN A 41 -3.37 1.68 -19.83
N GLU A 42 -4.07 2.76 -19.47
CA GLU A 42 -5.50 2.94 -19.69
C GLU A 42 -5.81 4.42 -19.98
N PRO A 43 -6.87 4.72 -20.76
CA PRO A 43 -7.27 6.10 -21.02
C PRO A 43 -7.64 6.80 -19.70
N GLY A 44 -6.89 7.84 -19.33
CA GLY A 44 -7.11 8.52 -18.04
C GLY A 44 -8.38 9.36 -17.98
N SER A 45 -8.96 9.72 -19.14
CA SER A 45 -10.29 10.31 -19.26
C SER A 45 -10.80 10.23 -20.70
N SER A 46 -12.08 9.93 -20.87
CA SER A 46 -12.74 9.90 -22.17
C SER A 46 -12.85 11.27 -22.86
N ILE A 47 -12.75 12.37 -22.10
CA ILE A 47 -12.87 13.74 -22.62
C ILE A 47 -11.52 14.44 -22.83
N MET A 48 -10.44 13.94 -22.22
CA MET A 48 -9.11 14.55 -22.27
C MET A 48 -8.10 13.62 -22.96
N PRO A 49 -7.90 13.75 -24.29
CA PRO A 49 -6.92 12.97 -25.03
C PRO A 49 -5.51 13.14 -24.46
N GLY A 50 -4.78 12.05 -24.27
CA GLY A 50 -3.41 12.05 -23.75
C GLY A 50 -3.29 12.32 -22.25
N LYS A 51 -4.41 12.35 -21.50
CA LYS A 51 -4.37 12.38 -20.03
C LYS A 51 -4.01 10.98 -19.52
N VAL A 52 -2.82 10.88 -18.91
CA VAL A 52 -2.32 9.65 -18.27
C VAL A 52 -2.43 9.80 -16.76
N ASN A 53 -3.12 8.87 -16.10
CA ASN A 53 -3.23 8.84 -14.63
C ASN A 53 -2.22 7.84 -14.04
N PRO A 54 -1.64 8.11 -12.84
CA PRO A 54 -0.69 7.23 -12.17
C PRO A 54 -1.38 6.04 -11.47
N ILE A 55 -2.27 5.32 -12.16
CA ILE A 55 -3.17 4.31 -11.57
C ILE A 55 -2.45 3.17 -10.82
N GLN A 56 -1.26 2.79 -11.28
CA GLN A 56 -0.46 1.76 -10.62
C GLN A 56 0.10 2.27 -9.29
N CYS A 57 0.54 3.54 -9.24
CA CYS A 57 0.95 4.15 -7.99
C CYS A 57 -0.24 4.29 -7.04
N GLU A 58 -1.42 4.65 -7.54
CA GLU A 58 -2.66 4.71 -6.76
C GLU A 58 -3.00 3.35 -6.14
N ALA A 59 -2.97 2.27 -6.93
CA ALA A 59 -3.19 0.91 -6.45
C ALA A 59 -2.18 0.52 -5.35
N VAL A 60 -0.89 0.80 -5.56
CA VAL A 60 0.16 0.53 -4.55
C VAL A 60 -0.10 1.30 -3.25
N THR A 61 -0.49 2.57 -3.32
CA THR A 61 -0.80 3.36 -2.12
C THR A 61 -2.02 2.83 -1.37
N MET A 62 -3.05 2.34 -2.07
CA MET A 62 -4.21 1.70 -1.45
C MET A 62 -3.83 0.40 -0.74
N VAL A 63 -3.05 -0.48 -1.38
CA VAL A 63 -2.57 -1.73 -0.78
C VAL A 63 -1.68 -1.44 0.44
N ALA A 64 -0.77 -0.47 0.34
CA ALA A 64 0.10 -0.10 1.44
C ALA A 64 -0.70 0.40 2.67
N ALA A 65 -1.76 1.18 2.45
CA ALA A 65 -2.66 1.59 3.54
C ALA A 65 -3.38 0.39 4.17
N GLN A 66 -3.83 -0.57 3.36
CA GLN A 66 -4.47 -1.80 3.84
C GLN A 66 -3.51 -2.63 4.72
N VAL A 67 -2.25 -2.80 4.29
CA VAL A 67 -1.22 -3.52 5.07
C VAL A 67 -0.94 -2.83 6.42
N MET A 68 -0.93 -1.49 6.46
CA MET A 68 -0.78 -0.75 7.72
C MET A 68 -1.98 -0.99 8.66
N GLY A 69 -3.20 -1.02 8.14
CA GLY A 69 -4.40 -1.37 8.92
C GLY A 69 -4.37 -2.82 9.45
N ASN A 70 -4.00 -3.76 8.59
CA ASN A 70 -3.84 -5.17 8.95
C ASN A 70 -2.80 -5.35 10.07
N HIS A 71 -1.71 -4.58 10.05
CA HIS A 71 -0.69 -4.61 11.09
C HIS A 71 -1.24 -4.21 12.47
N ILE A 72 -2.10 -3.18 12.54
CA ILE A 72 -2.75 -2.78 13.79
C ILE A 72 -3.60 -3.94 14.33
N ALA A 73 -4.39 -4.57 13.46
CA ALA A 73 -5.22 -5.72 13.84
C ALA A 73 -4.39 -6.91 14.33
N VAL A 74 -3.25 -7.21 13.68
CA VAL A 74 -2.30 -8.25 14.13
C VAL A 74 -1.66 -7.89 15.46
N ASN A 75 -1.36 -6.62 15.71
CA ASN A 75 -0.77 -6.17 16.97
C ASN A 75 -1.74 -6.37 18.14
N ILE A 76 -3.02 -6.01 17.95
CA ILE A 76 -4.08 -6.24 18.94
C ILE A 76 -4.28 -7.75 19.20
N GLY A 77 -4.40 -8.57 18.15
CA GLY A 77 -4.49 -10.02 18.32
C GLY A 77 -3.23 -10.62 18.95
N GLY A 78 -2.07 -10.01 18.70
CA GLY A 78 -0.78 -10.35 19.27
C GLY A 78 -0.68 -10.12 20.77
N SER A 79 -1.29 -9.05 21.30
CA SER A 79 -1.27 -8.71 22.73
C SER A 79 -2.33 -9.45 23.56
N ASN A 80 -3.41 -9.94 22.94
CA ASN A 80 -4.53 -10.60 23.64
C ASN A 80 -4.35 -12.12 23.79
N GLY A 81 -3.30 -12.54 24.49
CA GLY A 81 -3.12 -13.93 24.95
C GLY A 81 -3.48 -14.08 26.43
N HIS A 82 -4.17 -15.16 26.80
CA HIS A 82 -4.52 -15.45 28.19
C HIS A 82 -4.00 -16.84 28.57
N PHE A 83 -3.20 -16.91 29.63
CA PHE A 83 -2.58 -18.14 30.14
C PHE A 83 -1.89 -18.97 29.04
N GLU A 84 -2.33 -20.21 28.82
CA GLU A 84 -1.67 -21.17 27.93
C GLU A 84 -1.99 -20.95 26.45
N LEU A 85 -2.97 -20.10 26.10
CA LEU A 85 -3.47 -20.02 24.72
C LEU A 85 -3.84 -18.61 24.25
N LYS A 86 -3.51 -18.37 22.97
CA LYS A 86 -4.00 -17.23 22.19
C LYS A 86 -5.11 -17.68 21.26
N VAL A 87 -6.31 -17.12 21.44
CA VAL A 87 -7.50 -17.46 20.64
C VAL A 87 -7.63 -16.63 19.36
N PHE A 88 -6.86 -15.55 19.23
CA PHE A 88 -6.84 -14.66 18.05
C PHE A 88 -6.08 -15.25 16.85
N LYS A 89 -5.69 -16.53 16.88
CA LYS A 89 -4.89 -17.17 15.82
C LYS A 89 -5.50 -17.02 14.41
N PRO A 90 -6.80 -17.27 14.17
CA PRO A 90 -7.39 -17.17 12.83
C PRO A 90 -7.32 -15.74 12.26
N GLN A 91 -7.59 -14.75 13.10
CA GLN A 91 -7.54 -13.34 12.72
C GLN A 91 -6.10 -12.89 12.43
N VAL A 92 -5.13 -13.29 13.26
CA VAL A 92 -3.71 -12.95 13.05
C VAL A 92 -3.20 -13.55 11.74
N VAL A 93 -3.45 -14.84 11.47
CA VAL A 93 -2.94 -15.49 10.26
C VAL A 93 -3.61 -14.95 9.00
N SER A 94 -4.93 -14.69 9.02
CA SER A 94 -5.65 -14.13 7.87
C SER A 94 -5.10 -12.76 7.46
N ASN A 95 -4.86 -11.88 8.42
CA ASN A 95 -4.32 -10.55 8.14
C ASN A 95 -2.86 -10.57 7.69
N VAL A 96 -2.04 -11.49 8.20
CA VAL A 96 -0.66 -11.67 7.70
C VAL A 96 -0.67 -12.21 6.28
N LEU A 97 -1.46 -13.25 5.99
CA LEU A 97 -1.54 -13.84 4.64
C LEU A 97 -2.10 -12.86 3.62
N SER A 98 -3.13 -12.08 3.97
CA SER A 98 -3.68 -11.04 3.08
C SER A 98 -2.72 -9.86 2.86
N SER A 99 -1.67 -9.73 3.69
CA SER A 99 -0.66 -8.67 3.54
C SER A 99 0.58 -9.12 2.75
N ILE A 100 0.68 -10.41 2.43
CA ILE A 100 1.71 -11.00 1.55
C ILE A 100 1.16 -10.98 0.12
#